data_AF-A0A835SPQ2-F1
#
_entry.id   AF-A0A835SPQ2-F1
#
_cell.length_a   1.000
_cell.length_b   1.000
_cell.length_c   1.000
_cell.angle_alpha   90.00
_cell.angle_beta   90.00
_cell.angle_gamma   90.00
#
_symmetry.space_group_name_H-M   'P 1'
#
loop_
_entity.id
_entity.type
_entity.pdbx_description
1 polymer ?
#
loop_
_entity_poly.entity_id
_entity_poly.type
_entity_poly.pdbx_seq_one_letter_code
_entity_poly.pdbx_strand_id
1 'polypeptide(L)'
;MSLSGYFSRLLEASGKKSVGSFFASWEFGKMLVDGNLAHNVLVRATGAGRLVGTDYNGNRYYENEAAPYGRRRWIVYKDKFDYNPTTIPPEWHGWLNYINDYNPTNTKFKEPIYQIEATMTKTGTQACYNPKGSWFNAKPRNWRKYESWAPTKSV
;
A
#
# COMPACT_ATOMS: atom_id res chain seq x y z
N MET A 1 3.42 19.17 -23.69
CA MET A 1 2.18 18.84 -22.95
C MET A 1 1.38 20.13 -22.80
N SER A 2 0.07 20.16 -23.08
CA SER A 2 -0.72 21.40 -22.90
C SER A 2 -0.99 21.66 -21.41
N LEU A 3 -1.21 22.93 -21.04
CA LEU A 3 -1.48 23.32 -19.65
C LEU A 3 -2.76 22.65 -19.10
N SER A 4 -3.79 22.49 -19.94
CA SER A 4 -5.02 21.79 -19.56
C SER A 4 -4.83 20.27 -19.36
N GLY A 5 -3.98 19.65 -20.19
CA GLY A 5 -3.57 18.26 -20.05
C GLY A 5 -2.79 18.00 -18.75
N TYR A 6 -2.03 19.00 -18.30
CA TYR A 6 -1.33 18.94 -17.02
C TYR A 6 -2.30 18.92 -15.84
N PHE A 7 -3.24 19.86 -15.79
CA PHE A 7 -4.18 19.95 -14.67
C PHE A 7 -5.14 18.76 -14.61
N SER A 8 -5.57 18.21 -15.75
CA SER A 8 -6.40 17.00 -15.76
C SER A 8 -5.67 15.80 -15.15
N ARG A 9 -4.43 15.53 -15.57
CA ARG A 9 -3.61 14.47 -14.98
C ARG A 9 -3.26 14.73 -13.51
N LEU A 10 -3.11 15.99 -13.12
CA LEU A 10 -2.86 16.37 -11.73
C LEU A 10 -4.05 16.04 -10.84
N LEU A 11 -5.25 16.34 -11.32
CA LEU A 11 -6.49 16.00 -10.64
C LEU A 11 -6.70 14.48 -10.57
N GLU A 12 -6.37 13.75 -11.64
CA GLU A 12 -6.38 12.29 -11.66
C GLU A 12 -5.34 11.69 -10.71
N ALA A 13 -4.14 12.27 -10.60
CA ALA A 13 -3.08 11.81 -9.68
C ALA A 13 -3.33 12.20 -8.22
N SER A 14 -4.06 13.29 -7.98
CA SER A 14 -4.48 13.70 -6.64
C SER A 14 -5.78 13.01 -6.21
N GLY A 15 -6.66 12.64 -7.15
CA GLY A 15 -8.01 12.14 -6.88
C GLY A 15 -9.00 13.25 -6.52
N LYS A 16 -8.71 14.49 -6.90
CA LYS A 16 -9.55 15.67 -6.62
C LYS A 16 -10.31 16.06 -7.87
N LYS A 17 -11.48 16.66 -7.70
CA LYS A 17 -12.36 17.05 -8.82
C LYS A 17 -12.02 18.41 -9.42
N SER A 18 -11.30 19.27 -8.69
CA SER A 18 -11.01 20.65 -9.10
C SER A 18 -9.64 21.11 -8.60
N VAL A 19 -8.98 21.94 -9.41
CA VAL A 19 -7.65 22.51 -9.14
C VAL A 19 -7.68 23.42 -7.92
N GLY A 20 -8.73 24.23 -7.76
CA GLY A 20 -8.90 25.07 -6.56
C GLY A 20 -9.06 24.23 -5.29
N SER A 21 -9.82 23.13 -5.37
CA SER A 21 -9.96 22.18 -4.26
C SER A 21 -8.66 21.47 -3.94
N PHE A 22 -7.80 21.22 -4.93
CA PHE A 22 -6.48 20.65 -4.72
C PHE A 22 -5.58 21.60 -3.92
N PHE A 23 -5.38 22.84 -4.39
CA PHE A 23 -4.49 23.79 -3.73
C PHE A 23 -4.99 24.25 -2.36
N ALA A 24 -6.31 24.35 -2.17
CA ALA A 24 -6.90 24.65 -0.87
C ALA A 24 -6.88 23.45 0.09
N SER A 25 -6.56 22.24 -0.38
CA SER A 25 -6.58 21.06 0.48
C SER A 25 -5.33 20.95 1.33
N TRP A 26 -5.53 20.42 2.54
CA TRP A 26 -4.43 20.02 3.42
C TRP A 26 -3.48 19.01 2.76
N GLU A 27 -3.97 18.22 1.79
CA GLU A 27 -3.16 17.30 0.99
C GLU A 27 -2.09 18.02 0.15
N PHE A 28 -2.39 19.21 -0.39
CA PHE A 28 -1.39 20.02 -1.09
C PHE A 28 -0.34 20.56 -0.12
N GLY A 29 -0.75 21.05 1.05
CA GLY A 29 0.18 21.48 2.11
C GLY A 29 1.16 20.37 2.51
N LYS A 30 0.67 19.13 2.71
CA LYS A 30 1.51 17.96 2.99
C LYS A 30 2.52 17.68 1.90
N MET A 31 2.10 17.82 0.65
CA MET A 31 2.98 17.60 -0.49
C MET A 31 4.14 18.61 -0.55
N LEU A 32 3.97 19.82 -0.02
CA LEU A 32 5.09 20.77 0.09
C LEU A 32 6.11 20.36 1.15
N VAL A 33 5.68 19.63 2.18
CA VAL A 33 6.55 19.12 3.25
C VAL A 33 7.21 17.80 2.84
N ASP A 34 6.48 16.91 2.16
CA ASP A 34 7.02 15.66 1.62
C ASP A 34 7.42 15.80 0.14
N GLY A 35 8.71 16.03 -0.08
CA GLY A 35 9.28 16.14 -1.42
C GLY A 35 9.16 14.87 -2.28
N ASN A 36 9.13 13.67 -1.68
CA ASN A 36 8.98 12.43 -2.46
C ASN A 36 7.55 12.34 -3.01
N LEU A 37 6.56 12.65 -2.18
CA LEU A 37 5.18 12.71 -2.63
C LEU A 37 4.99 13.78 -3.71
N ALA A 38 5.57 14.98 -3.51
CA ALA A 38 5.53 16.04 -4.52
C ALA A 38 6.10 15.59 -5.85
N HIS A 39 7.28 14.97 -5.82
CA HIS A 39 7.94 14.51 -7.03
C HIS A 39 7.10 13.44 -7.76
N ASN A 40 6.56 12.46 -7.04
CA ASN A 40 5.77 11.40 -7.66
C ASN A 40 4.44 11.90 -8.23
N VAL A 41 3.79 12.88 -7.59
CA VAL A 41 2.49 13.44 -8.05
C VAL A 41 2.68 14.54 -9.10
N LEU A 42 3.46 15.58 -8.82
CA LEU A 42 3.59 16.78 -9.66
C LEU A 42 4.55 16.66 -10.84
N VAL A 43 5.53 15.76 -10.76
CA VAL A 43 6.53 15.57 -11.82
C VAL A 43 6.24 14.29 -12.59
N ARG A 44 6.15 13.15 -11.88
CA ARG A 44 6.05 11.85 -12.54
C ARG A 44 4.65 11.59 -13.07
N ALA A 45 3.65 11.54 -12.20
CA ALA A 45 2.28 11.16 -12.59
C ALA A 45 1.66 12.15 -13.59
N THR A 46 1.84 13.45 -13.39
CA THR A 46 1.36 14.48 -14.32
C THR A 46 2.16 14.54 -15.60
N GLY A 47 3.49 14.65 -15.51
CA GLY A 47 4.35 14.98 -16.64
C GLY A 47 4.52 13.83 -17.64
N ALA A 48 4.75 12.61 -17.14
CA ALA A 48 5.18 11.51 -18.00
C ALA A 48 4.55 10.14 -17.67
N GLY A 49 3.78 10.04 -16.59
CA GLY A 49 3.12 8.80 -16.18
C GLY A 49 1.84 8.55 -16.96
N ARG A 50 1.69 7.32 -17.47
CA ARG A 50 0.42 6.76 -17.89
C ARG A 50 -0.21 6.03 -16.70
N LEU A 51 -1.45 6.35 -16.35
CA LEU A 51 -2.19 5.59 -15.35
C LEU A 51 -2.50 4.20 -15.92
N VAL A 52 -2.04 3.16 -15.23
CA VAL A 52 -2.27 1.76 -15.62
C VAL A 52 -3.53 1.22 -14.96
N GLY A 53 -3.74 1.53 -13.68
CA GLY A 53 -4.92 1.11 -12.94
C GLY A 53 -4.92 1.55 -11.48
N THR A 54 -5.99 1.19 -10.78
CA THR A 54 -6.19 1.47 -9.36
C THR A 54 -6.56 0.18 -8.63
N ASP A 55 -5.95 -0.07 -7.47
CA ASP A 55 -6.30 -1.22 -6.65
C ASP A 55 -7.54 -0.96 -5.77
N TYR A 56 -7.99 -2.00 -5.05
CA TYR A 56 -9.12 -1.90 -4.12
C TYR A 56 -8.82 -1.03 -2.90
N ASN A 57 -7.54 -0.85 -2.51
CA ASN A 57 -7.12 0.10 -1.47
C ASN A 57 -7.18 1.55 -1.97
N GLY A 58 -7.29 1.78 -3.28
CA GLY A 58 -7.31 3.08 -3.94
C GLY A 58 -5.93 3.66 -4.25
N ASN A 59 -4.87 2.86 -4.17
CA ASN A 59 -3.56 3.24 -4.69
C ASN A 59 -3.58 3.22 -6.22
N ARG A 60 -2.79 4.11 -6.83
CA ARG A 60 -2.76 4.30 -8.28
C ARG A 60 -1.40 3.93 -8.84
N TYR A 61 -1.40 3.14 -9.89
CA TYR A 61 -0.20 2.57 -10.51
C TYR A 61 0.07 3.24 -11.84
N TYR A 62 1.32 3.66 -12.04
CA TYR A 62 1.74 4.40 -13.22
C TYR A 62 2.91 3.71 -13.91
N GLU A 63 2.96 3.91 -15.22
CA GLU A 63 4.04 3.41 -16.07
C GLU A 63 4.52 4.50 -17.04
N ASN A 64 5.83 4.51 -17.28
CA ASN A 64 6.48 5.31 -18.31
C ASN A 64 7.63 4.52 -18.95
N GLU A 65 7.43 4.08 -20.19
CA GLU A 65 8.41 3.30 -20.95
C GLU A 65 9.67 4.10 -21.32
N ALA A 66 9.55 5.42 -21.47
CA ALA A 66 10.67 6.31 -21.78
C ALA A 66 11.60 6.55 -20.58
N ALA A 67 11.19 6.19 -19.36
CA ALA A 67 12.03 6.31 -18.18
C ALA A 67 13.11 5.21 -18.16
N PRO A 68 14.25 5.45 -17.47
CA PRO A 68 15.26 4.42 -17.24
C PRO A 68 14.69 3.17 -16.57
N TYR A 69 15.29 2.01 -16.86
CA TYR A 69 14.92 0.74 -16.25
C TYR A 69 14.94 0.82 -14.71
N GLY A 70 13.99 0.14 -14.05
CA GLY A 70 13.78 0.21 -12.61
C GLY A 70 12.95 1.42 -12.15
N ARG A 71 12.85 2.50 -12.95
CA ARG A 71 12.06 3.70 -12.65
C ARG A 71 10.84 3.88 -13.56
N ARG A 72 10.53 2.88 -14.39
CA ARG A 72 9.40 2.92 -15.34
C ARG A 72 8.06 2.77 -14.64
N ARG A 73 7.98 1.92 -13.62
CA ARG A 73 6.77 1.66 -12.84
C ARG A 73 6.87 2.30 -11.47
N TRP A 74 5.80 2.94 -11.01
CA TRP A 74 5.71 3.46 -9.65
C TRP A 74 4.27 3.50 -9.17
N ILE A 75 4.13 3.68 -7.86
CA ILE A 75 2.85 3.77 -7.17
C ILE A 75 2.68 5.16 -6.56
N VAL A 76 1.44 5.63 -6.55
CA VAL A 76 1.00 6.77 -5.77
C VAL A 76 -0.05 6.23 -4.78
N TYR A 77 0.34 6.13 -3.51
CA TYR A 77 -0.52 5.62 -2.45
C TYR A 77 -1.76 6.48 -2.24
N LYS A 78 -2.85 5.88 -1.78
CA LYS A 78 -4.07 6.62 -1.41
C LYS A 78 -3.82 7.51 -0.20
N ASP A 79 -3.28 6.92 0.87
CA ASP A 79 -2.83 7.68 2.03
C ASP A 79 -1.55 8.45 1.65
N LYS A 80 -1.50 9.72 2.01
CA LYS A 80 -0.39 10.63 1.74
C LYS A 80 0.48 10.88 2.97
N PHE A 81 0.01 10.50 4.15
CA PHE A 81 0.67 10.73 5.42
C PHE A 81 1.39 9.48 5.91
N ASP A 82 0.63 8.40 6.14
CA ASP A 82 1.19 7.12 6.61
C ASP A 82 1.18 6.11 5.45
N TYR A 83 1.85 6.46 4.35
CA TYR A 83 1.97 5.55 3.23
C TYR A 83 2.97 4.43 3.53
N ASN A 84 2.54 3.19 3.32
CA ASN A 84 3.35 2.02 3.60
C ASN A 84 3.43 1.10 2.37
N PRO A 85 4.62 0.60 1.98
CA PRO A 85 4.78 -0.37 0.90
C PRO A 85 3.99 -1.67 1.07
N THR A 86 3.66 -2.04 2.31
CA THR A 86 2.92 -3.27 2.62
C THR A 86 1.44 -3.18 2.34
N THR A 87 0.92 -2.00 1.98
CA THR A 87 -0.46 -1.77 1.56
C THR A 87 -0.71 -2.23 0.11
N ILE A 88 0.34 -2.58 -0.63
CA ILE A 88 0.25 -3.05 -2.00
C ILE A 88 -0.30 -4.48 -2.01
N PRO A 89 -1.39 -4.76 -2.75
CA PRO A 89 -1.92 -6.11 -2.82
C PRO A 89 -1.02 -7.03 -3.67
N PRO A 90 -1.08 -8.37 -3.46
CA PRO A 90 -0.19 -9.32 -4.12
C PRO A 90 -0.21 -9.27 -5.65
N GLU A 91 -1.39 -9.00 -6.22
CA GLU A 91 -1.60 -8.89 -7.67
C GLU A 91 -0.79 -7.74 -8.30
N TRP A 92 -0.69 -6.61 -7.61
CA TRP A 92 0.06 -5.43 -8.06
C TRP A 92 1.53 -5.49 -7.65
N HIS A 93 1.84 -6.22 -6.57
CA HIS A 93 3.20 -6.38 -6.07
C HIS A 93 4.13 -7.02 -7.11
N GLY A 94 3.66 -8.04 -7.84
CA GLY A 94 4.42 -8.68 -8.90
C GLY A 94 4.79 -7.70 -10.02
N TRP A 95 3.79 -6.96 -10.51
CA TRP A 95 3.94 -6.05 -11.64
C TRP A 95 4.86 -4.87 -11.30
N LEU A 96 4.70 -4.31 -10.09
CA LEU A 96 5.51 -3.18 -9.62
C LEU A 96 7.00 -3.54 -9.49
N ASN A 97 7.30 -4.77 -9.06
CA ASN A 97 8.67 -5.25 -8.85
C ASN A 97 9.29 -5.92 -10.10
N TYR A 98 8.66 -5.78 -11.27
CA TYR A 98 9.13 -6.39 -12.53
C TYR A 98 9.26 -7.92 -12.45
N ILE A 99 8.47 -8.59 -11.60
CA ILE A 99 8.42 -10.06 -11.54
C ILE A 99 7.62 -10.59 -12.75
N ASN A 100 6.56 -9.88 -13.11
CA ASN A 100 5.72 -10.17 -14.28
C ASN A 100 5.34 -8.87 -15.02
N ASP A 101 5.01 -9.00 -16.30
CA ASP A 101 4.51 -7.89 -17.12
C ASP A 101 2.98 -7.80 -17.13
N TYR A 102 2.30 -8.83 -16.64
CA TYR A 102 0.86 -8.86 -16.48
C TYR A 102 0.41 -7.93 -15.36
N ASN A 103 -0.48 -6.98 -15.67
CA ASN A 103 -1.13 -6.15 -14.67
C ASN A 103 -2.52 -6.74 -14.28
N PRO A 104 -3.03 -6.45 -13.07
CA PRO A 104 -4.36 -6.91 -12.63
C PRO A 104 -5.52 -6.30 -13.42
N THR A 105 -5.28 -5.17 -14.09
CA THR A 105 -6.28 -4.51 -14.94
C THR A 105 -6.59 -5.31 -16.21
N ASN A 106 -5.58 -5.92 -16.84
CA ASN A 106 -5.74 -6.67 -18.08
C ASN A 106 -5.80 -8.19 -17.86
N THR A 107 -5.36 -8.67 -16.69
CA THR A 107 -5.22 -10.10 -16.40
C THR A 107 -5.92 -10.45 -15.11
N LYS A 108 -6.82 -11.44 -15.16
CA LYS A 108 -7.48 -11.96 -13.97
C LYS A 108 -6.60 -13.02 -13.30
N PHE A 109 -6.15 -12.73 -12.09
CA PHE A 109 -5.41 -13.70 -11.27
C PHE A 109 -6.36 -14.74 -10.66
N LYS A 110 -5.85 -15.96 -10.45
CA LYS A 110 -6.60 -17.05 -9.83
C LYS A 110 -6.58 -16.88 -8.31
N GLU A 111 -7.75 -16.69 -7.72
CA GLU A 111 -7.91 -16.58 -6.28
C GLU A 111 -8.18 -17.96 -5.66
N PRO A 112 -7.33 -18.46 -4.74
CA PRO A 112 -7.62 -19.69 -4.02
C PRO A 112 -8.72 -19.47 -2.97
N ILE A 113 -9.45 -20.54 -2.63
CA ILE A 113 -10.58 -20.48 -1.68
C ILE A 113 -10.16 -20.02 -0.28
N TYR A 114 -8.90 -20.24 0.10
CA TYR A 114 -8.33 -19.85 1.39
C TYR A 114 -7.68 -18.46 1.37
N GLN A 115 -7.85 -17.68 0.30
CA GLN A 115 -7.28 -16.34 0.21
C GLN A 115 -7.85 -15.44 1.31
N ILE A 116 -6.97 -14.65 1.89
CA ILE A 116 -7.31 -13.60 2.87
C ILE A 116 -6.98 -12.26 2.21
N GLU A 117 -7.77 -11.24 2.50
CA GLU A 117 -7.52 -9.88 2.03
C GLU A 117 -6.14 -9.38 2.50
N ALA A 118 -5.41 -8.70 1.61
CA ALA A 118 -4.12 -8.15 1.98
C ALA A 118 -4.32 -6.93 2.88
N THR A 119 -3.86 -7.07 4.12
CA THR A 119 -3.82 -5.99 5.10
C THR A 119 -2.40 -5.48 5.25
N MET A 120 -2.26 -4.17 5.48
CA MET A 120 -0.99 -3.55 5.85
C MET A 120 -0.32 -4.27 7.03
N THR A 121 1.00 -4.30 7.02
CA THR A 121 1.80 -4.88 8.10
C THR A 121 1.55 -4.13 9.40
N LYS A 122 1.19 -4.88 10.46
CA LYS A 122 0.84 -4.35 11.79
C LYS A 122 2.03 -4.31 12.75
N THR A 123 3.25 -4.53 12.27
CA THR A 123 4.46 -4.51 13.11
C THR A 123 4.63 -3.14 13.77
N GLY A 124 4.97 -3.12 15.05
CA GLY A 124 5.09 -1.88 15.83
C GLY A 124 3.76 -1.27 16.30
N THR A 125 2.61 -1.84 15.91
CA THR A 125 1.30 -1.46 16.43
C THR A 125 0.83 -2.40 17.54
N GLN A 126 -0.19 -2.01 18.30
CA GLN A 126 -0.82 -2.88 19.31
C GLN A 126 -1.42 -4.16 18.70
N ALA A 127 -1.76 -4.13 17.41
CA ALA A 127 -2.34 -5.25 16.68
C ALA A 127 -1.27 -6.13 15.98
N CYS A 128 0.00 -6.05 16.41
CA CYS A 128 1.07 -6.88 15.88
C CYS A 128 0.84 -8.37 16.16
N TYR A 129 1.42 -9.22 15.32
CA TYR A 129 1.40 -10.66 15.55
C TYR A 129 2.27 -11.01 16.75
N ASN A 130 1.70 -11.79 17.68
CA ASN A 130 2.39 -12.29 18.85
C ASN A 130 2.55 -13.83 18.77
N PRO A 131 3.75 -14.39 19.00
CA PRO A 131 3.94 -15.84 19.00
C PRO A 131 3.12 -16.50 20.11
N LYS A 132 2.79 -17.79 19.95
CA LYS A 132 1.76 -18.49 20.76
C LYS A 132 1.95 -18.40 22.29
N GLY A 133 3.18 -18.32 22.80
CA GLY A 133 3.44 -18.16 24.24
C GLY A 133 4.00 -16.79 24.63
N SER A 134 3.85 -15.79 23.76
CA SER A 134 4.02 -14.39 24.15
C SER A 134 3.12 -14.06 25.34
N TRP A 135 3.63 -13.29 26.30
CA TRP A 135 2.85 -12.81 27.43
C TRP A 135 1.79 -11.78 27.03
N PHE A 136 1.90 -11.20 25.83
CA PHE A 136 0.89 -10.28 25.28
C PHE A 136 -0.38 -11.02 24.81
N ASN A 137 -0.35 -12.35 24.67
CA ASN A 137 -1.55 -13.12 24.35
C ASN A 137 -2.40 -13.36 25.60
N ALA A 138 -3.72 -13.25 25.47
CA ALA A 138 -4.66 -13.52 26.57
C ALA A 138 -4.53 -14.92 27.18
N LYS A 139 -4.09 -15.91 26.39
CA LYS A 139 -3.83 -17.29 26.82
C LYS A 139 -2.49 -17.76 26.27
N PRO A 140 -1.36 -17.49 26.96
CA PRO A 140 -0.04 -17.93 26.53
C PRO A 140 0.00 -19.47 26.48
N ARG A 141 0.42 -20.02 25.33
CA ARG A 141 0.57 -21.46 25.17
C ARG A 141 1.66 -22.00 26.10
N ASN A 142 1.34 -23.08 26.80
CA ASN A 142 2.32 -23.89 27.51
C ASN A 142 2.89 -24.98 26.57
N TRP A 143 4.20 -25.20 26.58
CA TRP A 143 4.88 -26.22 25.79
C TRP A 143 5.29 -27.46 26.59
N ARG A 144 4.88 -27.57 27.86
CA ARG A 144 5.07 -28.79 28.64
C ARG A 144 4.49 -29.97 27.89
N LYS A 145 5.30 -31.03 27.74
CA LYS A 145 4.92 -32.30 27.10
C LYS A 145 4.38 -33.32 28.11
N TYR A 146 4.43 -32.97 29.39
CA TYR A 146 4.02 -33.80 30.50
C TYR A 146 3.16 -32.96 31.44
N GLU A 147 2.28 -33.63 32.17
CA GLU A 147 1.49 -33.01 33.22
C GLU A 147 2.21 -33.15 34.56
N SER A 148 2.28 -32.05 35.31
CA SER A 148 2.86 -32.08 36.65
C SER A 148 1.81 -32.59 37.61
N TRP A 149 2.18 -33.54 38.48
CA TRP A 149 1.30 -33.96 39.57
C TRP A 149 1.05 -32.77 40.52
N ALA A 150 -0.23 -32.47 40.79
CA ALA A 150 -0.65 -31.42 41.70
C ALA A 150 -1.33 -32.06 42.93
N PRO A 151 -0.75 -31.97 44.15
CA PRO A 151 -1.34 -32.56 45.34
C PRO A 151 -2.67 -31.90 45.70
N THR A 152 -3.63 -32.69 46.19
CA THR A 152 -4.84 -32.16 46.83
C THR A 152 -4.45 -31.49 48.15
N LYS A 153 -4.82 -30.23 48.36
CA LYS A 153 -4.66 -29.57 49.66
C LYS A 153 -5.50 -30.32 50.69
N SER A 154 -4.88 -30.77 51.78
CA SER A 154 -5.62 -31.24 52.96
C SER A 154 -6.32 -30.05 53.61
N VAL A 155 -7.62 -30.20 53.87
CA VAL A 155 -8.50 -29.22 54.52
C VAL A 155 -8.07 -28.97 55.96
#